data_AF-A0A7S4CCL1-F1
#
_entry.id   AF-A0A7S4CCL1-F1
#
_cell.length_a   1.000
_cell.length_b   1.000
_cell.length_c   1.000
_cell.angle_alpha   90.00
_cell.angle_beta   90.00
_cell.angle_gamma   90.00
#
_symmetry.space_group_name_H-M   'P 1'
#
loop_
_entity.id
_entity.type
_entity.pdbx_description
1 polymer ?
#
loop_
_entity_poly.entity_id
_entity_poly.type
_entity_poly.pdbx_seq_one_letter_code
_entity_poly.pdbx_strand_id
1 'polypeptide(L)'
;ISCKMSEGASSDADNGLQIVEPHEHKATADHPVPDFEPRRVWEPPRLMTGYGWEAQEQARSVSWLELFYDLLYVAAAINTGHILKHELDASSVGSFIVLCVTLWTTWATYTNYYSRFTGDSCVHELFFLLHALGVLGMVCSITAEDHGMGLRPQFLCCLAVSRLSLIVPYVMVLLFIPEAWLTGFGHAMGLAVSGLVCLMAGLLPRWEEPVTEGWFVGVLVVVMLLDSWELCAYITIHYLRKWKVEGLKGRANRIIPFHIEHYNERNGLLVMILLGETIVSLATLAIPVDSGDSGAAHRRLAATTGPPSATA
;
A
#
# COMPACT_ATOMS: atom_id res chain seq x y z
N ILE A 1 39.11 -21.70 66.17
CA ILE A 1 40.42 -22.39 66.13
C ILE A 1 40.22 -23.72 65.44
N SER A 2 41.11 -24.02 64.50
CA SER A 2 41.34 -25.28 63.78
C SER A 2 40.69 -25.48 62.40
N CYS A 3 41.62 -25.51 61.44
CA CYS A 3 41.55 -25.82 60.02
C CYS A 3 41.84 -27.31 59.81
N LYS A 4 41.37 -27.90 58.70
CA LYS A 4 42.17 -28.92 57.97
C LYS A 4 41.68 -29.11 56.53
N MET A 5 42.58 -28.82 55.60
CA MET A 5 42.61 -29.34 54.23
C MET A 5 43.02 -30.82 54.23
N SER A 6 42.60 -31.58 53.21
CA SER A 6 43.36 -32.68 52.60
C SER A 6 42.75 -33.11 51.27
N GLU A 7 43.64 -33.33 50.29
CA GLU A 7 43.46 -33.63 48.87
C GLU A 7 42.95 -35.06 48.58
N GLY A 8 42.55 -35.32 47.32
CA GLY A 8 42.47 -36.69 46.80
C GLY A 8 41.66 -36.92 45.52
N ALA A 9 42.28 -36.66 44.36
CA ALA A 9 42.23 -37.41 43.08
C ALA A 9 40.94 -38.12 42.55
N SER A 10 40.51 -37.68 41.35
CA SER A 10 40.34 -38.48 40.11
C SER A 10 39.72 -39.89 40.19
N SER A 11 38.53 -40.07 39.59
CA SER A 11 38.34 -40.90 38.37
C SER A 11 36.85 -40.96 37.99
N ASP A 12 36.60 -41.13 36.69
CA ASP A 12 35.38 -41.66 36.06
C ASP A 12 34.29 -40.65 35.68
N ALA A 13 34.52 -40.13 34.47
CA ALA A 13 33.50 -39.64 33.57
C ALA A 13 32.48 -40.74 33.25
N ASP A 14 31.23 -40.53 33.63
CA ASP A 14 30.08 -41.16 32.98
C ASP A 14 29.20 -40.05 32.40
N ASN A 15 29.45 -39.75 31.13
CA ASN A 15 28.68 -38.81 30.33
C ASN A 15 27.37 -39.49 29.92
N GLY A 16 26.47 -39.67 30.89
CA GLY A 16 25.09 -40.08 30.66
C GLY A 16 24.32 -38.92 30.01
N LEU A 17 24.31 -38.89 28.67
CA LEU A 17 23.45 -38.05 27.87
C LEU A 17 21.99 -38.28 28.30
N GLN A 18 21.41 -37.37 29.07
CA GLN A 18 19.97 -37.39 29.34
C GLN A 18 19.25 -37.11 28.01
N ILE A 19 18.74 -38.18 27.39
CA ILE A 19 17.78 -38.08 26.31
C ILE A 19 16.52 -37.46 26.95
N VAL A 20 16.33 -36.16 26.73
CA VAL A 20 15.06 -35.49 26.99
C VAL A 20 14.06 -36.12 26.03
N GLU A 21 13.15 -36.95 26.54
CA GLU A 21 12.06 -37.48 25.73
C GLU A 21 11.29 -36.29 25.11
N PRO A 22 10.93 -36.37 23.82
CA PRO A 22 10.14 -35.31 23.21
C PRO A 22 8.82 -35.24 23.96
N HIS A 23 8.48 -34.05 24.46
CA HIS A 23 7.12 -33.77 24.91
C HIS A 23 6.17 -34.12 23.76
N GLU A 24 5.42 -35.21 23.90
CA GLU A 24 4.28 -35.50 23.04
C GLU A 24 3.32 -34.31 23.16
N HIS A 25 3.40 -33.39 22.21
CA HIS A 25 2.27 -32.54 21.89
C HIS A 25 1.16 -33.49 21.45
N LYS A 26 0.30 -33.89 22.41
CA LYS A 26 -1.05 -34.29 22.10
C LYS A 26 -1.63 -33.15 21.28
N ALA A 27 -1.68 -33.33 19.97
CA ALA A 27 -2.47 -32.52 19.08
C ALA A 27 -3.92 -32.71 19.55
N THR A 28 -4.37 -31.84 20.44
CA THR A 28 -5.79 -31.63 20.67
C THR A 28 -6.32 -31.06 19.36
N ALA A 29 -6.80 -31.96 18.50
CA ALA A 29 -7.55 -31.65 17.30
C ALA A 29 -8.92 -31.08 17.66
N ASP A 30 -8.91 -30.00 18.44
CA ASP A 30 -10.07 -29.25 18.89
C ASP A 30 -9.79 -27.75 18.66
N HIS A 31 -9.16 -27.43 17.53
CA HIS A 31 -9.33 -26.10 16.97
C HIS A 31 -10.77 -26.08 16.44
N PRO A 32 -11.70 -25.35 17.09
CA PRO A 32 -13.03 -25.21 16.54
C PRO A 32 -12.87 -24.71 15.11
N VAL A 33 -13.47 -25.42 14.14
CA VAL A 33 -13.66 -24.88 12.80
C VAL A 33 -14.30 -23.52 13.01
N PRO A 34 -13.71 -22.41 12.54
CA PRO A 34 -14.28 -21.11 12.77
C PRO A 34 -15.70 -21.14 12.22
N ASP A 35 -16.69 -21.01 13.11
CA ASP A 35 -18.07 -20.87 12.72
C ASP A 35 -18.12 -19.74 11.69
N PHE A 36 -18.74 -19.99 10.54
CA PHE A 36 -18.95 -18.94 9.54
C PHE A 36 -19.96 -17.95 10.11
N GLU A 37 -19.48 -17.04 10.94
CA GLU A 37 -20.28 -15.90 11.36
C GLU A 37 -20.38 -14.95 10.16
N PRO A 38 -21.60 -14.67 9.67
CA PRO A 38 -21.77 -13.71 8.59
C PRO A 38 -21.19 -12.37 9.02
N ARG A 39 -20.27 -11.86 8.22
CA ARG A 39 -19.58 -10.58 8.45
C ARG A 39 -20.63 -9.50 8.75
N ARG A 40 -20.44 -8.75 9.84
CA ARG A 40 -21.42 -7.74 10.22
C ARG A 40 -21.47 -6.64 9.15
N VAL A 41 -22.67 -6.24 8.76
CA VAL A 41 -22.85 -5.14 7.79
C VAL A 41 -22.17 -3.87 8.30
N TRP A 42 -22.25 -3.64 9.61
CA TRP A 42 -21.74 -2.45 10.26
C TRP A 42 -21.12 -2.79 11.62
N GLU A 43 -19.92 -2.26 11.86
CA GLU A 43 -19.27 -2.20 13.17
C GLU A 43 -18.58 -0.83 13.28
N PRO A 44 -18.61 -0.19 14.46
CA PRO A 44 -17.88 1.05 14.67
C PRO A 44 -16.36 0.81 14.61
N PRO A 45 -15.57 1.75 14.06
CA PRO A 45 -14.11 1.63 14.06
C PRO A 45 -13.58 1.61 15.48
N ARG A 46 -12.51 0.83 15.69
CA ARG A 46 -11.82 0.67 16.99
C ARG A 46 -10.35 1.09 16.86
N LEU A 47 -9.78 1.59 17.95
CA LEU A 47 -8.34 1.90 18.00
C LEU A 47 -7.51 0.62 18.04
N MET A 48 -6.46 0.58 17.22
CA MET A 48 -5.53 -0.54 17.16
C MET A 48 -4.67 -0.64 18.44
N THR A 49 -4.32 0.49 19.05
CA THR A 49 -3.34 0.55 20.17
C THR A 49 -3.95 0.29 21.56
N GLY A 50 -4.97 -0.56 21.65
CA GLY A 50 -5.71 -0.83 22.91
C GLY A 50 -6.11 -2.29 23.14
N TYR A 51 -5.71 -3.20 22.25
CA TYR A 51 -6.07 -4.62 22.30
C TYR A 51 -4.97 -5.48 22.94
N GLY A 52 -5.37 -6.63 23.52
CA GLY A 52 -4.45 -7.67 23.97
C GLY A 52 -3.72 -8.37 22.81
N TRP A 53 -2.70 -9.15 23.13
CA TRP A 53 -1.79 -9.78 22.17
C TRP A 53 -2.50 -10.56 21.04
N GLU A 54 -3.62 -11.24 21.32
CA GLU A 54 -4.39 -12.02 20.32
C GLU A 54 -5.00 -11.15 19.20
N ALA A 55 -5.54 -9.99 19.55
CA ALA A 55 -6.10 -9.07 18.57
C ALA A 55 -5.01 -8.25 17.86
N GLN A 56 -3.85 -8.06 18.48
CA GLN A 56 -2.66 -7.59 17.76
C GLN A 56 -2.15 -8.64 16.77
N GLU A 57 -2.28 -9.93 17.08
CA GLU A 57 -1.85 -11.03 16.22
C GLU A 57 -2.82 -11.30 15.06
N GLN A 58 -4.13 -11.17 15.26
CA GLN A 58 -5.10 -11.18 14.15
C GLN A 58 -4.97 -9.95 13.24
N ALA A 59 -4.66 -8.79 13.80
CA ALA A 59 -4.36 -7.59 13.02
C ALA A 59 -2.91 -7.56 12.48
N ARG A 60 -2.07 -8.54 12.83
CA ARG A 60 -0.75 -8.76 12.24
C ARG A 60 -0.85 -9.41 10.87
N SER A 61 -1.84 -10.28 10.62
CA SER A 61 -1.98 -10.88 9.29
C SER A 61 -2.47 -9.85 8.29
N VAL A 62 -1.59 -9.43 7.38
CA VAL A 62 -1.95 -8.59 6.22
C VAL A 62 -3.06 -9.25 5.43
N SER A 63 -4.12 -8.50 5.16
CA SER A 63 -5.26 -9.04 4.43
C SER A 63 -4.93 -9.26 2.94
N TRP A 64 -5.57 -10.25 2.31
CA TRP A 64 -5.42 -10.48 0.86
C TRP A 64 -5.77 -9.24 0.02
N LEU A 65 -6.72 -8.42 0.51
CA LEU A 65 -7.12 -7.18 -0.13
C LEU A 65 -6.06 -6.08 -0.01
N GLU A 66 -5.35 -5.99 1.10
CA GLU A 66 -4.18 -5.10 1.24
C GLU A 66 -3.05 -5.50 0.29
N LEU A 67 -2.82 -6.81 0.11
CA LEU A 67 -1.85 -7.31 -0.86
C LEU A 67 -2.27 -6.97 -2.30
N PHE A 68 -3.55 -7.16 -2.63
CA PHE A 68 -4.11 -6.74 -3.93
C PHE A 68 -3.95 -5.23 -4.15
N TYR A 69 -4.19 -4.42 -3.12
CA TYR A 69 -3.98 -2.99 -3.20
C TYR A 69 -2.52 -2.61 -3.46
N ASP A 70 -1.56 -3.30 -2.84
CA ASP A 70 -0.14 -3.07 -3.09
C ASP A 70 0.25 -3.38 -4.56
N LEU A 71 -0.41 -4.36 -5.20
CA LEU A 71 -0.22 -4.64 -6.63
C LEU A 71 -0.61 -3.46 -7.54
N LEU A 72 -1.60 -2.65 -7.16
CA LEU A 72 -1.96 -1.45 -7.93
C LEU A 72 -0.80 -0.46 -7.99
N TYR A 73 -0.03 -0.32 -6.91
CA TYR A 73 1.13 0.57 -6.85
C TYR A 73 2.35 0.02 -7.58
N VAL A 74 2.50 -1.31 -7.61
CA VAL A 74 3.51 -1.95 -8.47
C VAL A 74 3.21 -1.66 -9.94
N ALA A 75 1.96 -1.83 -10.38
CA ALA A 75 1.54 -1.46 -11.73
C ALA A 75 1.75 0.05 -12.01
N ALA A 76 1.42 0.92 -11.04
CA ALA A 76 1.66 2.35 -11.15
C ALA A 76 3.15 2.69 -11.35
N ALA A 77 4.04 2.03 -10.61
CA ALA A 77 5.49 2.24 -10.70
C ALA A 77 6.04 1.85 -12.07
N ILE A 78 5.58 0.72 -12.64
CA ILE A 78 5.94 0.29 -14.00
C ILE A 78 5.48 1.33 -15.01
N ASN A 79 4.20 1.74 -14.97
CA ASN A 79 3.63 2.71 -15.92
C ASN A 79 4.35 4.06 -15.85
N THR A 80 4.63 4.56 -14.64
CA THR A 80 5.33 5.84 -14.45
C THR A 80 6.77 5.76 -14.94
N GLY A 81 7.42 4.59 -14.86
CA GLY A 81 8.78 4.38 -15.38
C GLY A 81 8.91 4.57 -16.89
N HIS A 82 7.82 4.45 -17.67
CA HIS A 82 7.84 4.75 -19.11
C HIS A 82 7.95 6.24 -19.43
N ILE A 83 7.45 7.12 -18.53
CA ILE A 83 7.53 8.59 -18.69
C ILE A 83 8.99 9.06 -18.77
N LEU A 84 9.91 8.39 -18.06
CA LEU A 84 11.33 8.79 -17.99
C LEU A 84 12.17 8.32 -19.19
N LYS A 85 11.66 7.41 -20.03
CA LYS A 85 12.48 6.71 -21.06
C LYS A 85 12.72 7.52 -22.34
N HIS A 86 11.94 8.57 -22.61
CA HIS A 86 11.99 9.27 -23.90
C HIS A 86 13.00 10.41 -23.95
N GLU A 87 13.01 11.34 -22.97
CA GLU A 87 14.03 12.39 -22.83
C GLU A 87 14.24 12.78 -21.36
N LEU A 88 15.49 12.74 -20.89
CA LEU A 88 15.86 13.15 -19.52
C LEU A 88 15.96 14.68 -19.42
N ASP A 89 14.82 15.36 -19.50
CA ASP A 89 14.72 16.80 -19.22
C ASP A 89 14.33 17.08 -17.75
N ALA A 90 14.72 18.24 -17.23
CA ALA A 90 14.41 18.66 -15.86
C ALA A 90 12.90 18.76 -15.63
N SER A 91 12.12 19.15 -16.64
CA SER A 91 10.66 19.20 -16.55
C SER A 91 10.06 17.80 -16.39
N SER A 92 10.48 16.85 -17.24
CA SER A 92 10.04 15.45 -17.18
C SER A 92 10.38 14.78 -15.86
N VAL A 93 11.58 15.03 -15.32
CA VAL A 93 11.98 14.54 -13.99
C VAL A 93 11.11 15.15 -12.89
N GLY A 94 10.82 16.45 -12.96
CA GLY A 94 9.93 17.13 -12.02
C GLY A 94 8.52 16.54 -12.03
N SER A 95 7.92 16.37 -13.22
CA SER A 95 6.60 15.75 -13.39
C SER A 95 6.58 14.31 -12.87
N PHE A 96 7.62 13.53 -13.13
CA PHE A 96 7.79 12.17 -12.60
C PHE A 96 7.81 12.15 -11.07
N ILE A 97 8.62 13.01 -10.42
CA ILE A 97 8.71 13.08 -8.96
C ILE A 97 7.34 13.45 -8.36
N VAL A 98 6.64 14.44 -8.92
CA VAL A 98 5.32 14.86 -8.42
C VAL A 98 4.30 13.71 -8.53
N LEU A 99 4.30 12.96 -9.64
CA LEU A 99 3.44 11.79 -9.79
C LEU A 99 3.78 10.69 -8.78
N CYS A 100 5.06 10.34 -8.63
CA CYS A 100 5.51 9.33 -7.67
C CYS A 100 5.11 9.71 -6.24
N VAL A 101 5.33 10.97 -5.84
CA VAL A 101 4.96 11.43 -4.50
C VAL A 101 3.43 11.43 -4.34
N THR A 102 2.66 11.80 -5.36
CA THR A 102 1.19 11.74 -5.33
C THR A 102 0.67 10.31 -5.14
N LEU A 103 1.26 9.34 -5.85
CA LEU A 103 0.94 7.93 -5.68
C LEU A 103 1.31 7.48 -4.26
N TRP A 104 2.52 7.79 -3.81
CA TRP A 104 3.00 7.45 -2.48
C TRP A 104 2.13 8.01 -1.36
N THR A 105 1.75 9.29 -1.41
CA THR A 105 0.89 9.91 -0.38
C THR A 105 -0.51 9.29 -0.38
N THR A 106 -1.02 8.91 -1.55
CA THR A 106 -2.30 8.18 -1.65
C THR A 106 -2.21 6.81 -0.98
N TRP A 107 -1.15 6.04 -1.25
CA TRP A 107 -0.92 4.74 -0.61
C TRP A 107 -0.78 4.91 0.91
N ALA A 108 0.05 5.86 1.33
CA ALA A 108 0.32 6.13 2.73
C ALA A 108 -0.94 6.53 3.49
N THR A 109 -1.86 7.29 2.88
CA THR A 109 -3.11 7.70 3.54
C THR A 109 -3.98 6.50 3.91
N TYR A 110 -4.12 5.52 3.02
CA TYR A 110 -4.84 4.27 3.31
C TYR A 110 -4.11 3.43 4.38
N THR A 111 -2.80 3.21 4.19
CA THR A 111 -1.98 2.46 5.15
C THR A 111 -1.98 3.11 6.53
N ASN A 112 -1.98 4.43 6.61
CA ASN A 112 -2.06 5.21 7.84
C ASN A 112 -3.40 5.02 8.56
N TYR A 113 -4.51 4.91 7.84
CA TYR A 113 -5.82 4.62 8.42
C TYR A 113 -5.82 3.23 9.07
N TYR A 114 -5.44 2.20 8.31
CA TYR A 114 -5.45 0.80 8.78
C TYR A 114 -4.40 0.52 9.87
N SER A 115 -3.30 1.28 9.90
CA SER A 115 -2.31 1.21 10.99
C SER A 115 -2.84 1.77 12.32
N ARG A 116 -3.96 2.49 12.34
CA ARG A 116 -4.52 3.16 13.52
C ARG A 116 -5.89 2.61 13.92
N PHE A 117 -6.71 2.25 12.95
CA PHE A 117 -8.10 1.88 13.13
C PHE A 117 -8.36 0.50 12.53
N THR A 118 -9.11 -0.32 13.27
CA THR A 118 -9.58 -1.64 12.82
C THR A 118 -11.10 -1.69 12.83
N GLY A 119 -11.69 -2.41 11.88
CA GLY A 119 -13.13 -2.60 11.75
C GLY A 119 -13.44 -3.59 10.64
N ASP A 120 -13.95 -4.77 11.00
CA ASP A 120 -14.32 -5.81 10.05
C ASP A 120 -15.82 -5.68 9.74
N SER A 121 -16.15 -4.73 8.85
CA SER A 121 -17.53 -4.53 8.41
C SER A 121 -17.64 -4.27 6.93
N CYS A 122 -18.78 -4.66 6.34
CA CYS A 122 -19.04 -4.48 4.91
C CYS A 122 -18.93 -3.01 4.47
N VAL A 123 -19.22 -2.05 5.36
CA VAL A 123 -19.08 -0.63 5.04
C VAL A 123 -17.61 -0.21 4.92
N HIS A 124 -16.72 -0.66 5.82
CA HIS A 124 -15.29 -0.38 5.68
C HIS A 124 -14.74 -0.99 4.39
N GLU A 125 -15.15 -2.22 4.07
CA GLU A 125 -14.76 -2.91 2.85
C GLU A 125 -15.27 -2.19 1.59
N LEU A 126 -16.52 -1.72 1.58
CA LEU A 126 -17.07 -0.94 0.47
C LEU A 126 -16.26 0.35 0.21
N PHE A 127 -15.97 1.13 1.25
CA PHE A 127 -15.20 2.37 1.08
C PHE A 127 -13.74 2.10 0.71
N PHE A 128 -13.17 0.99 1.17
CA PHE A 128 -11.89 0.51 0.67
C PHE A 128 -11.94 0.17 -0.82
N LEU A 129 -12.95 -0.59 -1.27
CA LEU A 129 -13.09 -0.93 -2.69
C LEU A 129 -13.29 0.31 -3.56
N LEU A 130 -14.05 1.30 -3.09
CA LEU A 130 -14.19 2.60 -3.77
C LEU A 130 -12.85 3.35 -3.83
N HIS A 131 -12.07 3.33 -2.76
CA HIS A 131 -10.71 3.88 -2.75
C HIS A 131 -9.81 3.16 -3.77
N ALA A 132 -9.77 1.83 -3.73
CA ALA A 132 -8.98 1.00 -4.65
C ALA A 132 -9.40 1.19 -6.12
N LEU A 133 -10.70 1.36 -6.38
CA LEU A 133 -11.22 1.68 -7.73
C LEU A 133 -10.72 3.06 -8.21
N GLY A 134 -10.70 4.06 -7.32
CA GLY A 134 -10.09 5.36 -7.61
C GLY A 134 -8.60 5.22 -7.94
N VAL A 135 -7.85 4.45 -7.16
CA VAL A 135 -6.43 4.19 -7.42
C VAL A 135 -6.22 3.46 -8.74
N LEU A 136 -6.99 2.39 -9.03
CA LEU A 136 -6.92 1.68 -10.31
C LEU A 136 -7.18 2.62 -11.49
N GLY A 137 -8.18 3.50 -11.39
CA GLY A 137 -8.45 4.51 -12.41
C GLY A 137 -7.30 5.50 -12.59
N MET A 138 -6.60 5.89 -11.52
CA MET A 138 -5.37 6.68 -11.62
C MET A 138 -4.29 5.93 -12.39
N VAL A 139 -4.05 4.65 -12.06
CA VAL A 139 -3.03 3.81 -12.72
C VAL A 139 -3.32 3.64 -14.21
N CYS A 140 -4.58 3.38 -14.58
CA CYS A 140 -5.00 3.26 -15.98
C CYS A 140 -4.92 4.60 -16.74
N SER A 141 -4.95 5.73 -16.04
CA SER A 141 -4.81 7.06 -16.66
C SER A 141 -3.34 7.41 -16.96
N ILE A 142 -2.38 6.67 -16.42
CA ILE A 142 -0.95 6.78 -16.74
C ILE A 142 -0.69 5.89 -17.98
N THR A 143 -0.93 6.44 -19.18
CA THR A 143 -0.68 5.74 -20.45
C THR A 143 0.68 6.11 -21.04
N ALA A 144 1.32 5.15 -21.73
CA ALA A 144 2.64 5.33 -22.36
C ALA A 144 2.55 5.76 -23.84
N GLU A 145 1.37 5.70 -24.46
CA GLU A 145 1.20 5.90 -25.91
C GLU A 145 1.09 7.38 -26.32
N ASP A 146 0.55 8.21 -25.43
CA ASP A 146 0.56 9.66 -25.63
C ASP A 146 1.91 10.18 -25.12
N HIS A 147 2.62 10.96 -25.93
CA HIS A 147 3.89 11.61 -25.57
C HIS A 147 3.68 12.76 -24.54
N GLY A 148 2.75 12.55 -23.61
CA GLY A 148 2.32 13.39 -22.50
C GLY A 148 1.37 12.57 -21.61
N MET A 149 1.11 13.03 -20.38
CA MET A 149 0.16 12.37 -19.47
C MET A 149 -1.26 12.33 -20.09
N GLY A 150 -1.64 11.26 -20.81
CA GLY A 150 -2.72 11.25 -21.81
C GLY A 150 -4.16 11.31 -21.31
N LEU A 151 -4.40 11.12 -20.01
CA LEU A 151 -5.76 11.16 -19.41
C LEU A 151 -5.76 11.95 -18.08
N ARG A 152 -5.22 13.18 -18.09
CA ARG A 152 -5.12 14.08 -16.92
C ARG A 152 -6.45 14.34 -16.20
N PRO A 153 -7.58 14.65 -16.89
CA PRO A 153 -8.86 14.83 -16.21
C PRO A 153 -9.31 13.58 -15.48
N GLN A 154 -9.15 12.42 -16.13
CA GLN A 154 -9.52 11.13 -15.58
C GLN A 154 -8.66 10.83 -14.34
N PHE A 155 -7.35 11.07 -14.40
CA PHE A 155 -6.46 10.91 -13.25
C PHE A 155 -6.94 11.75 -12.05
N LEU A 156 -7.27 13.03 -12.25
CA LEU A 156 -7.75 13.90 -11.18
C LEU A 156 -9.13 13.46 -10.65
N CYS A 157 -10.05 13.05 -11.51
CA CYS A 157 -11.35 12.53 -11.09
C CYS A 157 -11.20 11.24 -10.27
N CYS A 158 -10.33 10.32 -10.70
CA CYS A 158 -10.03 9.08 -10.00
C CYS A 158 -9.31 9.32 -8.67
N LEU A 159 -8.38 10.28 -8.64
CA LEU A 159 -7.76 10.76 -7.41
C LEU A 159 -8.82 11.35 -6.46
N ALA A 160 -9.78 12.13 -6.97
CA ALA A 160 -10.89 12.64 -6.18
C ALA A 160 -11.73 11.51 -5.58
N VAL A 161 -12.10 10.49 -6.37
CA VAL A 161 -12.82 9.31 -5.87
C VAL A 161 -12.06 8.64 -4.73
N SER A 162 -10.74 8.47 -4.88
CA SER A 162 -9.89 7.87 -3.83
C SER A 162 -9.91 8.66 -2.51
N ARG A 163 -10.03 10.00 -2.58
CA ARG A 163 -10.03 10.89 -1.42
C ARG A 163 -11.40 10.93 -0.75
N LEU A 164 -12.45 11.11 -1.56
CA LEU A 164 -13.82 11.23 -1.09
C LEU A 164 -14.31 9.93 -0.43
N SER A 165 -13.85 8.77 -0.90
CA SER A 165 -14.22 7.48 -0.29
C SER A 165 -13.70 7.32 1.14
N LEU A 166 -12.57 7.92 1.49
CA LEU A 166 -11.98 7.82 2.82
C LEU A 166 -12.61 8.79 3.83
N ILE A 167 -13.41 9.77 3.39
CA ILE A 167 -14.09 10.71 4.28
C ILE A 167 -15.02 9.97 5.24
N VAL A 168 -15.79 9.01 4.75
CA VAL A 168 -16.75 8.28 5.60
C VAL A 168 -16.06 7.50 6.70
N PRO A 169 -15.03 6.66 6.43
CA PRO A 169 -14.23 6.02 7.48
C PRO A 169 -13.68 7.00 8.55
N TYR A 170 -13.21 8.19 8.15
CA TYR A 170 -12.73 9.21 9.11
C TYR A 170 -13.85 9.95 9.85
N VAL A 171 -15.01 10.17 9.23
CA VAL A 171 -16.20 10.69 9.92
C VAL A 171 -16.67 9.68 10.97
N MET A 172 -16.57 8.38 10.69
CA MET A 172 -16.92 7.36 11.67
C MET A 172 -15.95 7.38 12.86
N VAL A 173 -14.66 7.62 12.63
CA VAL A 173 -13.70 7.88 13.72
C VAL A 173 -14.12 9.09 14.56
N LEU A 174 -14.59 10.18 13.94
CA LEU A 174 -15.07 11.37 14.65
C LEU A 174 -16.28 11.10 15.55
N LEU A 175 -17.19 10.24 15.10
CA LEU A 175 -18.43 9.94 15.80
C LEU A 175 -18.24 8.92 16.93
N PHE A 176 -17.36 7.92 16.72
CA PHE A 176 -17.26 6.76 17.61
C PHE A 176 -15.99 6.76 18.49
N ILE A 177 -14.98 7.59 18.19
CA ILE A 177 -13.70 7.62 18.92
C ILE A 177 -13.37 9.09 19.31
N PRO A 178 -13.96 9.62 20.39
CA PRO A 178 -13.76 11.01 20.82
C PRO A 178 -12.30 11.34 21.13
N GLU A 179 -11.49 10.36 21.56
CA GLU A 179 -10.06 10.53 21.81
C GLU A 179 -9.26 10.87 20.55
N ALA A 180 -9.75 10.44 19.38
CA ALA A 180 -9.09 10.61 18.09
C ALA A 180 -9.67 11.80 17.31
N TRP A 181 -10.45 12.69 17.94
CA TRP A 181 -11.22 13.73 17.25
C TRP A 181 -10.34 14.65 16.39
N LEU A 182 -9.24 15.19 16.91
CA LEU A 182 -8.36 16.07 16.12
C LEU A 182 -7.77 15.34 14.91
N THR A 183 -7.37 14.08 15.09
CA THR A 183 -6.85 13.23 14.02
C THR A 183 -7.94 12.97 12.98
N GLY A 184 -9.12 12.51 13.39
CA GLY A 184 -10.23 12.25 12.48
C GLY A 184 -10.68 13.51 11.72
N PHE A 185 -10.76 14.65 12.41
CA PHE A 185 -11.27 15.90 11.84
C PHE A 185 -10.36 16.43 10.76
N GLY A 186 -9.06 16.55 11.06
CA GLY A 186 -8.15 17.12 10.08
C GLY A 186 -7.95 16.19 8.88
N HIS A 187 -8.02 14.86 9.04
CA HIS A 187 -7.97 13.95 7.88
C HIS A 187 -9.23 14.06 7.04
N ALA A 188 -10.42 14.02 7.66
CA ALA A 188 -11.68 14.16 6.93
C ALA A 188 -11.72 15.50 6.18
N MET A 189 -11.27 16.59 6.82
CA MET A 189 -11.19 17.91 6.21
C MET A 189 -10.16 17.96 5.07
N GLY A 190 -8.95 17.47 5.30
CA GLY A 190 -7.88 17.44 4.30
C GLY A 190 -8.29 16.67 3.05
N LEU A 191 -8.84 15.47 3.24
CA LEU A 191 -9.38 14.62 2.18
C LEU A 191 -10.56 15.26 1.45
N ALA A 192 -11.45 15.94 2.16
CA ALA A 192 -12.59 16.63 1.55
C ALA A 192 -12.13 17.80 0.67
N VAL A 193 -11.20 18.62 1.17
CA VAL A 193 -10.66 19.76 0.41
C VAL A 193 -9.83 19.26 -0.77
N SER A 194 -8.92 18.30 -0.57
CA SER A 194 -8.09 17.77 -1.66
C SER A 194 -8.91 17.03 -2.71
N GLY A 195 -9.89 16.21 -2.29
CA GLY A 195 -10.85 15.55 -3.17
C GLY A 195 -11.69 16.54 -3.99
N LEU A 196 -12.19 17.61 -3.37
CA LEU A 196 -12.95 18.65 -4.07
C LEU A 196 -12.07 19.41 -5.08
N VAL A 197 -10.85 19.78 -4.70
CA VAL A 197 -9.89 20.43 -5.60
C VAL A 197 -9.62 19.54 -6.82
N CYS A 198 -9.37 18.24 -6.62
CA CYS A 198 -9.16 17.28 -7.70
C CYS A 198 -10.39 17.16 -8.61
N LEU A 199 -11.58 17.01 -8.02
CA LEU A 199 -12.83 16.84 -8.78
C LEU A 199 -13.12 18.07 -9.63
N MET A 200 -13.01 19.26 -9.02
CA MET A 200 -13.24 20.51 -9.74
C MET A 200 -12.20 20.71 -10.84
N ALA A 201 -10.91 20.46 -10.56
CA ALA A 201 -9.86 20.58 -11.55
C ALA A 201 -10.03 19.57 -12.70
N GLY A 202 -10.44 18.34 -12.41
CA GLY A 202 -10.75 17.28 -13.39
C GLY A 202 -11.87 17.65 -14.35
N LEU A 203 -12.95 18.26 -13.84
CA LEU A 203 -14.15 18.60 -14.60
C LEU A 203 -14.06 19.91 -15.40
N LEU A 204 -13.03 20.74 -15.16
CA LEU A 204 -12.87 22.00 -15.88
C LEU A 204 -12.59 21.73 -17.38
N PRO A 205 -13.26 22.42 -18.31
CA PRO A 205 -12.98 22.33 -19.74
C PRO A 205 -11.72 23.13 -20.09
N ARG A 206 -10.56 22.68 -19.59
CA ARG A 206 -9.26 23.36 -19.73
C ARG A 206 -8.18 22.44 -20.29
N TRP A 207 -8.60 21.35 -20.93
CA TRP A 207 -7.74 20.29 -21.44
C TRP A 207 -7.31 20.52 -22.89
N GLU A 208 -7.36 21.77 -23.36
CA GLU A 208 -6.85 22.19 -24.67
C GLU A 208 -5.43 22.75 -24.53
N GLU A 209 -4.52 22.35 -25.42
CA GLU A 209 -3.09 22.69 -25.44
C GLU A 209 -2.84 24.21 -25.59
N PRO A 210 -1.75 24.79 -25.00
CA PRO A 210 -0.57 24.16 -24.38
C PRO A 210 -0.39 24.38 -22.86
N VAL A 211 -1.38 24.93 -22.14
CA VAL A 211 -1.26 25.29 -20.70
C VAL A 211 -1.55 24.11 -19.76
N THR A 212 -1.74 22.92 -20.30
CA THR A 212 -2.30 21.74 -19.63
C THR A 212 -1.31 21.04 -18.69
N GLU A 213 -0.01 21.09 -18.91
CA GLU A 213 0.96 20.31 -18.12
C GLU A 213 1.30 20.99 -16.79
N GLY A 214 1.76 22.24 -16.84
CA GLY A 214 2.07 23.00 -15.64
C GLY A 214 0.85 23.18 -14.73
N TRP A 215 -0.35 23.29 -15.31
CA TRP A 215 -1.60 23.31 -14.55
C TRP A 215 -1.84 21.99 -13.80
N PHE A 216 -1.74 20.86 -14.48
CA PHE A 216 -1.94 19.55 -13.86
C PHE A 216 -0.93 19.30 -12.73
N VAL A 217 0.36 19.53 -13.00
CA VAL A 217 1.43 19.42 -11.99
C VAL A 217 1.17 20.38 -10.83
N GLY A 218 0.76 21.62 -11.11
CA GLY A 218 0.39 22.61 -10.09
C GLY A 218 -0.76 22.14 -9.19
N VAL A 219 -1.80 21.53 -9.76
CA VAL A 219 -2.91 20.93 -9.00
C VAL A 219 -2.41 19.80 -8.11
N LEU A 220 -1.56 18.90 -8.63
CA LEU A 220 -0.99 17.82 -7.83
C LEU A 220 -0.14 18.35 -6.67
N VAL A 221 0.68 19.38 -6.90
CA VAL A 221 1.46 20.02 -5.83
C VAL A 221 0.55 20.64 -4.77
N VAL A 222 -0.53 21.32 -5.16
CA VAL A 222 -1.52 21.85 -4.21
C VAL A 222 -2.14 20.71 -3.38
N VAL A 223 -2.52 19.61 -4.02
CA VAL A 223 -3.08 18.43 -3.35
C VAL A 223 -2.06 17.81 -2.39
N MET A 224 -0.80 17.68 -2.79
CA MET A 224 0.28 17.18 -1.93
C MET A 224 0.47 18.06 -0.68
N LEU A 225 0.41 19.39 -0.82
CA LEU A 225 0.51 20.31 0.31
C LEU A 225 -0.69 20.18 1.26
N LEU A 226 -1.90 20.00 0.72
CA LEU A 226 -3.12 19.78 1.50
C LEU A 226 -3.06 18.45 2.27
N ASP A 227 -2.62 17.37 1.61
CA ASP A 227 -2.49 16.05 2.23
C ASP A 227 -1.34 16.03 3.27
N SER A 228 -0.37 16.94 3.18
CA SER A 228 0.75 17.07 4.13
C SER A 228 0.36 17.67 5.50
N TRP A 229 -0.92 17.96 5.73
CA TRP A 229 -1.38 18.56 6.99
C TRP A 229 -1.06 17.69 8.22
N GLU A 230 -1.03 16.35 8.11
CA GLU A 230 -0.69 15.44 9.21
C GLU A 230 0.72 15.70 9.74
N LEU A 231 1.67 15.86 8.82
CA LEU A 231 3.06 16.16 9.15
C LEU A 231 3.14 17.52 9.85
N CYS A 232 2.44 18.53 9.31
CA CYS A 232 2.35 19.85 9.93
C CYS A 232 1.74 19.76 11.34
N ALA A 233 0.63 19.06 11.52
CA ALA A 233 -0.02 18.89 12.81
C ALA A 233 0.88 18.16 13.82
N TYR A 234 1.56 17.10 13.40
CA TYR A 234 2.51 16.37 14.22
C TYR A 234 3.67 17.27 14.69
N ILE A 235 4.28 18.00 13.75
CA ILE A 235 5.36 18.96 14.04
C ILE A 235 4.87 20.04 15.00
N THR A 236 3.73 20.68 14.71
CA THR A 236 3.15 21.73 15.55
C THR A 236 2.89 21.21 16.97
N ILE A 237 2.25 20.06 17.13
CA ILE A 237 1.96 19.48 18.45
C ILE A 237 3.25 19.07 19.18
N HIS A 238 4.23 18.51 18.48
CA HIS A 238 5.54 18.17 19.06
C HIS A 238 6.21 19.42 19.64
N TYR A 239 6.27 20.51 18.89
CA TYR A 239 6.83 21.76 19.38
C TYR A 239 6.00 22.34 20.53
N LEU A 240 4.67 22.41 20.42
CA LEU A 240 3.84 22.95 21.50
C LEU A 240 3.98 22.16 22.82
N ARG A 241 4.16 20.84 22.75
CA ARG A 241 4.48 20.00 23.92
C ARG A 241 5.87 20.29 24.48
N LYS A 242 6.88 20.43 23.61
CA LYS A 242 8.25 20.83 24.01
C LYS A 242 8.26 22.15 24.77
N TRP A 243 7.42 23.10 24.37
CA TRP A 243 7.29 24.42 24.99
C TRP A 243 6.29 24.48 26.17
N LYS A 244 5.81 23.32 26.68
CA LYS A 244 4.90 23.22 27.84
C LYS A 244 3.67 24.13 27.78
N VAL A 245 3.08 24.32 26.60
CA VAL A 245 1.86 25.13 26.45
C VAL A 245 0.70 24.43 27.17
N GLU A 246 0.20 25.03 28.26
CA GLU A 246 -0.71 24.36 29.20
C GLU A 246 -2.12 24.07 28.66
N GLY A 247 -2.50 24.66 27.51
CA GLY A 247 -3.83 24.51 26.89
C GLY A 247 -4.08 23.21 26.11
N LEU A 248 -3.08 22.34 25.94
CA LEU A 248 -3.20 21.13 25.09
C LEU A 248 -3.59 19.85 25.87
N LYS A 249 -3.87 19.94 27.16
CA LYS A 249 -4.08 18.79 28.06
C LYS A 249 -5.45 18.10 27.92
N GLY A 250 -6.22 18.36 26.86
CA GLY A 250 -7.52 17.73 26.63
C GLY A 250 -7.44 16.30 26.09
N ARG A 251 -8.31 15.39 26.55
CA ARG A 251 -8.43 13.99 26.04
C ARG A 251 -8.73 13.92 24.54
N ALA A 252 -9.43 14.91 23.99
CA ALA A 252 -9.78 15.01 22.58
C ALA A 252 -8.60 15.41 21.64
N ASN A 253 -7.41 15.64 22.22
CA ASN A 253 -6.25 16.19 21.50
C ASN A 253 -5.07 15.22 21.43
N ARG A 254 -5.35 13.92 21.55
CA ARG A 254 -4.32 12.89 21.55
C ARG A 254 -4.05 12.45 20.11
N ILE A 255 -2.83 12.70 19.63
CA ILE A 255 -2.35 12.07 18.40
C ILE A 255 -2.36 10.55 18.65
N ILE A 256 -3.11 9.83 17.82
CA ILE A 256 -3.15 8.37 17.85
C ILE A 256 -1.87 7.85 17.16
N PRO A 257 -1.01 7.11 17.87
CA PRO A 257 0.20 6.54 17.28
C PRO A 257 -0.16 5.47 16.25
N PHE A 258 0.73 5.29 15.29
CA PHE A 258 0.66 4.18 14.34
C PHE A 258 1.06 2.87 15.00
N HIS A 259 0.46 1.77 14.56
CA HIS A 259 1.05 0.45 14.74
C HIS A 259 2.23 0.30 13.76
N ILE A 260 3.45 0.57 14.25
CA ILE A 260 4.66 0.69 13.42
C ILE A 260 4.98 -0.63 12.72
N GLU A 261 4.71 -1.76 13.38
CA GLU A 261 4.98 -3.09 12.87
C GLU A 261 4.14 -3.39 11.62
N HIS A 262 2.83 -3.15 11.67
CA HIS A 262 1.94 -3.34 10.52
C HIS A 262 2.29 -2.39 9.38
N TYR A 263 2.58 -1.11 9.68
CA TYR A 263 3.05 -0.16 8.69
C TYR A 263 4.33 -0.65 7.99
N ASN A 264 5.33 -1.09 8.77
CA ASN A 264 6.59 -1.59 8.24
C ASN A 264 6.42 -2.89 7.45
N GLU A 265 5.53 -3.79 7.88
CA GLU A 265 5.21 -5.02 7.17
C GLU A 265 4.66 -4.72 5.78
N ARG A 266 3.70 -3.79 5.66
CA ARG A 266 3.15 -3.36 4.37
C ARG A 266 4.18 -2.68 3.47
N ASN A 267 5.05 -1.83 4.03
CA ASN A 267 6.17 -1.26 3.27
C ASN A 267 7.11 -2.35 2.75
N GLY A 268 7.45 -3.32 3.60
CA GLY A 268 8.30 -4.44 3.23
C GLY A 268 7.69 -5.27 2.11
N LEU A 269 6.40 -5.60 2.21
CA LEU A 269 5.65 -6.34 1.19
C LEU A 269 5.62 -5.57 -0.13
N LEU A 270 5.27 -4.29 -0.13
CA LEU A 270 5.24 -3.47 -1.34
C LEU A 270 6.60 -3.46 -2.05
N VAL A 271 7.69 -3.23 -1.30
CA VAL A 271 9.05 -3.24 -1.84
C VAL A 271 9.42 -4.62 -2.38
N MET A 272 9.11 -5.69 -1.66
CA MET A 272 9.41 -7.05 -2.08
C MET A 272 8.67 -7.45 -3.37
N ILE A 273 7.40 -7.06 -3.50
CA ILE A 273 6.60 -7.33 -4.70
C ILE A 273 7.14 -6.52 -5.88
N LEU A 274 7.46 -5.24 -5.67
CA LEU A 274 8.05 -4.38 -6.69
C LEU A 274 9.39 -4.95 -7.18
N LEU A 275 10.25 -5.39 -6.26
CA LEU A 275 11.51 -6.06 -6.60
C LEU A 275 11.24 -7.36 -7.38
N GLY A 276 10.27 -8.16 -6.95
CA GLY A 276 9.85 -9.37 -7.67
C GLY A 276 9.48 -9.09 -9.12
N GLU A 277 8.65 -8.07 -9.36
CA GLU A 277 8.25 -7.66 -10.71
C GLU A 277 9.45 -7.19 -11.57
N THR A 278 10.37 -6.43 -10.98
CA THR A 278 11.60 -6.03 -11.71
C THR A 278 12.48 -7.23 -12.05
N ILE A 279 12.58 -8.23 -11.18
CA ILE A 279 13.33 -9.48 -11.45
C ILE A 279 12.65 -10.28 -12.56
N VAL A 280 11.32 -10.41 -12.54
CA VAL A 280 10.55 -11.09 -13.61
C VAL A 280 10.73 -10.38 -14.95
N SER A 281 10.66 -9.05 -14.97
CA SER A 281 10.92 -8.23 -16.14
C SER A 281 12.34 -8.46 -16.69
N LEU A 282 13.36 -8.49 -15.84
CA LEU A 282 14.74 -8.76 -16.25
C LEU A 282 14.94 -10.19 -16.76
N ALA A 283 14.34 -11.18 -16.10
CA ALA A 283 14.45 -12.58 -16.48
C ALA A 283 13.78 -12.87 -17.83
N THR A 284 12.62 -12.25 -18.10
CA THR A 284 11.94 -12.36 -19.40
C THR A 284 12.74 -11.70 -20.54
N LEU A 285 13.43 -10.60 -20.27
CA LEU A 285 14.39 -9.98 -21.20
C LEU A 285 15.63 -10.85 -21.47
N ALA A 286 16.08 -11.62 -20.46
CA ALA A 286 17.29 -12.44 -20.54
C ALA A 286 17.09 -13.79 -21.25
N ILE A 287 15.85 -14.29 -21.34
CA ILE A 287 15.54 -15.51 -22.08
C ILE A 287 15.38 -15.12 -23.56
N PRO A 288 16.31 -15.49 -24.46
CA PRO A 288 16.08 -15.33 -25.88
C PRO A 288 14.87 -16.18 -26.27
N VAL A 289 13.75 -15.53 -26.55
CA VAL A 289 12.62 -16.17 -27.22
C VAL A 289 13.08 -16.45 -28.65
N ASP A 290 13.50 -17.68 -28.89
CA ASP A 290 13.79 -18.20 -30.22
C ASP A 290 12.47 -18.22 -31.01
N SER A 291 12.11 -17.07 -31.56
CA SER A 291 10.94 -16.85 -32.44
C SER A 291 11.22 -17.36 -33.85
N GLY A 292 12.02 -18.43 -33.96
CA GLY A 292 12.71 -18.86 -35.16
C GLY A 292 12.10 -20.02 -35.95
N ASP A 293 11.06 -20.75 -35.49
CA ASP A 293 10.75 -22.03 -36.15
C ASP A 293 9.27 -22.32 -36.54
N SER A 294 8.26 -21.61 -36.03
CA SER A 294 6.87 -21.91 -36.41
C SER A 294 6.51 -21.47 -37.84
N GLY A 295 7.13 -20.39 -38.35
CA GLY A 295 6.92 -19.90 -39.71
C GLY A 295 7.82 -20.54 -40.77
N ALA A 296 8.91 -21.19 -40.36
CA ALA A 296 9.83 -21.91 -41.24
C ALA A 296 9.34 -23.34 -41.51
N ALA A 297 8.78 -24.01 -40.49
CA ALA A 297 8.16 -25.33 -40.63
C ALA A 297 6.97 -25.32 -41.62
N HIS A 298 6.09 -24.31 -41.55
CA HIS A 298 4.97 -24.18 -42.49
C HIS A 298 5.41 -23.90 -43.93
N ARG A 299 6.48 -23.11 -44.14
CA ARG A 299 7.03 -22.86 -45.49
C ARG A 299 7.74 -24.07 -46.07
N ARG A 300 8.40 -24.90 -45.25
CA ARG A 300 9.01 -26.16 -45.70
C ARG A 300 7.96 -27.22 -46.08
N LEU A 301 6.82 -27.28 -45.36
CA LEU A 301 5.69 -28.15 -45.69
C LEU A 301 4.92 -27.72 -46.96
N ALA A 302 4.81 -26.41 -47.21
CA ALA A 302 4.21 -25.89 -48.45
C ALA A 302 5.12 -26.09 -49.67
N ALA A 303 6.44 -26.11 -49.50
CA ALA A 303 7.39 -26.34 -50.60
C ALA A 303 7.52 -27.83 -51.00
N THR A 304 7.17 -28.77 -50.12
CA THR A 304 7.19 -30.22 -50.42
C THR A 304 5.90 -30.75 -51.02
N THR A 305 4.83 -29.95 -51.04
CA THR A 305 3.53 -30.30 -51.65
C THR A 305 3.34 -29.56 -52.97
N GLY A 306 4.13 -29.92 -53.98
CA GLY A 306 3.96 -29.44 -55.35
C GLY A 306 2.61 -29.87 -55.96
N PRO A 307 2.01 -29.09 -56.89
CA PRO A 307 0.71 -29.39 -57.47
C PRO A 307 0.76 -30.66 -58.35
N PRO A 308 -0.33 -31.44 -58.42
CA PRO A 308 -0.39 -32.61 -59.28
C PRO A 308 -0.26 -32.18 -60.75
N SER A 309 0.67 -32.82 -61.47
CA SER A 309 0.85 -32.69 -62.90
C SER A 309 -0.40 -33.17 -63.64
N ALA A 310 -1.19 -32.22 -64.16
CA ALA A 310 -2.20 -32.50 -65.17
C ALA A 310 -1.51 -32.63 -66.53
N THR A 311 -1.22 -33.86 -66.95
CA THR A 311 -0.90 -34.20 -68.34
C THR A 311 -2.17 -34.63 -69.06
N ALA A 312 -2.28 -34.14 -70.31
CA ALA A 312 -3.34 -34.29 -71.29
C ALA A 312 -3.75 -35.74 -71.63
#